data_AF-A0A7W1W0P8-F1
#
_entry.id   AF-A0A7W1W0P8-F1
#
_cell.length_a   1.000
_cell.length_b   1.000
_cell.length_c   1.000
_cell.angle_alpha   90.00
_cell.angle_beta   90.00
_cell.angle_gamma   90.00
#
_symmetry.space_group_name_H-M   'P 1'
#
loop_
_entity.id
_entity.type
_entity.pdbx_description
1 polymer ?
#
loop_
_entity_poly.entity_id
_entity_poly.type
_entity_poly.pdbx_seq_one_letter_code
_entity_poly.pdbx_strand_id
1 'polypeptide(L)'
;MIHKINFITIILAGCFISTFSESKKNIGDIISYHVDGNSVFFNCAGNEVIKLDIVSRDVVRLRMAPNGKFATSLSVKFGFVKEALAAARFTTEKREGELLINTGMIDVQVFFKPFGLKIYNNAKKLIFSQSASKAMSYVEYNYLNID
;
A
#
# COMPACT_ATOMS: atom_id res chain seq x y z
N MET A 1 -70.57 -10.84 -7.82
CA MET A 1 -70.13 -10.07 -9.00
C MET A 1 -68.61 -10.06 -9.01
N ILE A 2 -68.02 -10.82 -9.95
CA ILE A 2 -66.59 -11.05 -10.10
C ILE A 2 -65.99 -9.88 -10.85
N HIS A 3 -64.91 -9.27 -10.36
CA HIS A 3 -63.94 -8.56 -11.20
C HIS A 3 -62.55 -9.10 -10.89
N LYS A 4 -62.05 -9.96 -11.78
CA LYS A 4 -60.64 -10.31 -11.90
C LYS A 4 -59.94 -9.11 -12.53
N ILE A 5 -58.89 -8.59 -11.89
CA ILE A 5 -57.92 -7.72 -12.53
C ILE A 5 -56.54 -8.31 -12.25
N ASN A 6 -55.95 -8.90 -13.29
CA ASN A 6 -54.55 -9.31 -13.36
C ASN A 6 -53.69 -8.03 -13.47
N PHE A 7 -52.82 -7.77 -12.50
CA PHE A 7 -51.67 -6.89 -12.68
C PHE A 7 -50.43 -7.54 -12.05
N ILE A 8 -50.07 -8.70 -12.61
CA ILE A 8 -48.67 -9.00 -12.88
C ILE A 8 -48.12 -7.77 -13.62
N THR A 9 -46.96 -7.26 -13.19
CA THR A 9 -46.25 -6.05 -13.67
C THR A 9 -46.44 -4.83 -12.74
N ILE A 10 -45.58 -4.73 -11.72
CA ILE A 10 -44.79 -3.55 -11.29
C ILE A 10 -44.11 -3.97 -9.97
N ILE A 11 -43.18 -4.93 -10.06
CA ILE A 11 -42.11 -5.10 -9.07
C ILE A 11 -40.82 -4.97 -9.88
N LEU A 12 -40.57 -3.78 -10.40
CA LEU A 12 -39.32 -3.44 -11.08
C LEU A 12 -39.16 -1.92 -11.01
N ALA A 13 -37.94 -1.46 -10.68
CA ALA A 13 -37.52 -0.05 -10.53
C ALA A 13 -37.65 0.56 -9.13
N GLY A 14 -36.96 -0.05 -8.15
CA GLY A 14 -36.58 0.62 -6.90
C GLY A 14 -35.21 0.23 -6.34
N CYS A 15 -34.52 -0.75 -6.94
CA CYS A 15 -33.13 -1.03 -6.64
C CYS A 15 -32.27 -0.07 -7.47
N PHE A 16 -32.02 1.13 -6.95
CA PHE A 16 -30.80 1.86 -7.30
C PHE A 16 -29.65 1.01 -6.79
N ILE A 17 -29.19 0.07 -7.63
CA ILE A 17 -27.89 -0.56 -7.47
C ILE A 17 -26.91 0.59 -7.66
N SER A 18 -26.48 1.20 -6.55
CA SER A 18 -25.31 2.05 -6.55
C SER A 18 -24.14 1.15 -6.95
N THR A 19 -23.84 1.10 -8.24
CA THR A 19 -22.61 0.52 -8.75
C THR A 19 -21.49 1.28 -8.07
N PHE A 20 -20.91 0.68 -7.03
CA PHE A 20 -19.71 1.20 -6.39
C PHE A 20 -18.60 1.00 -7.42
N SER A 21 -18.44 1.99 -8.29
CA SER A 21 -17.33 2.04 -9.24
C SER A 21 -16.09 2.37 -8.41
N GLU A 22 -15.44 1.32 -7.91
CA GLU A 22 -14.15 1.45 -7.25
C GLU A 22 -13.13 1.80 -8.35
N SER A 23 -12.98 3.10 -8.61
CA SER A 23 -12.01 3.60 -9.57
C SER A 23 -10.64 3.09 -9.13
N LYS A 24 -9.99 2.26 -9.95
CA LYS A 24 -8.59 1.87 -9.74
C LYS A 24 -7.73 3.13 -9.74
N LYS A 25 -7.50 3.70 -8.56
CA LYS A 25 -6.66 4.88 -8.38
C LYS A 25 -5.21 4.44 -8.49
N ASN A 26 -4.52 4.87 -9.54
CA ASN A 26 -3.08 4.68 -9.63
C ASN A 26 -2.39 5.50 -8.55
N ILE A 27 -1.28 4.98 -8.03
CA ILE A 27 -0.45 5.69 -7.06
C ILE A 27 0.12 6.93 -7.74
N GLY A 28 -0.11 8.10 -7.15
CA GLY A 28 0.46 9.36 -7.62
C GLY A 28 1.97 9.43 -7.38
N ASP A 29 2.61 10.36 -8.07
CA ASP A 29 4.04 10.67 -7.89
C ASP A 29 4.38 10.97 -6.43
N ILE A 30 5.55 10.51 -5.97
CA ILE A 30 6.07 10.87 -4.64
C ILE A 30 6.60 12.31 -4.70
N ILE A 31 6.11 13.14 -3.78
CA ILE A 31 6.51 14.55 -3.65
C ILE A 31 7.49 14.79 -2.49
N SER A 32 7.43 13.96 -1.46
CA SER A 32 8.33 14.02 -0.31
C SER A 32 8.39 12.68 0.40
N TYR A 33 9.45 12.50 1.19
CA TYR A 33 9.56 11.37 2.10
C TYR A 33 10.13 11.82 3.44
N HIS A 34 9.89 11.02 4.47
CA HIS A 34 10.55 11.16 5.76
C HIS A 34 10.78 9.79 6.39
N VAL A 35 11.75 9.73 7.29
CA VAL A 35 12.09 8.53 8.05
C VAL A 35 11.66 8.75 9.49
N ASP A 36 10.94 7.78 10.05
CA ASP A 36 10.53 7.77 11.46
C ASP A 36 10.68 6.35 12.02
N GLY A 37 11.58 6.20 12.99
CA GLY A 37 11.95 4.89 13.54
C GLY A 37 12.46 3.92 12.47
N ASN A 38 11.75 2.79 12.34
CA ASN A 38 12.04 1.75 11.33
C ASN A 38 11.21 1.87 10.06
N SER A 39 10.54 3.00 9.87
CA SER A 39 9.62 3.22 8.76
C SER A 39 10.10 4.37 7.88
N VAL A 40 9.92 4.21 6.57
CA VAL A 40 10.04 5.29 5.59
C VAL A 40 8.65 5.59 5.03
N PHE A 41 8.25 6.85 5.13
CA PHE A 41 6.96 7.34 4.68
C PHE A 41 7.16 8.17 3.42
N PHE A 42 6.30 7.94 2.42
CA PHE A 42 6.29 8.67 1.15
C PHE A 42 4.93 9.34 0.98
N ASN A 43 4.94 10.66 0.82
CA ASN A 43 3.73 11.43 0.51
C ASN A 43 3.59 11.51 -1.00
N CYS A 44 2.43 11.13 -1.52
CA CYS A 44 2.11 11.17 -2.94
C CYS A 44 1.29 12.42 -3.30
N ALA A 45 1.37 12.84 -4.56
CA ALA A 45 0.64 14.01 -5.08
C ALA A 45 -0.90 13.86 -4.99
N GLY A 46 -1.42 12.63 -4.94
CA GLY A 46 -2.85 12.33 -4.82
C GLY A 46 -3.35 12.25 -3.37
N ASN A 47 -2.56 12.73 -2.40
CA ASN A 47 -2.75 12.63 -0.94
C ASN A 47 -2.64 11.21 -0.37
N GLU A 48 -2.22 10.23 -1.17
CA GLU A 48 -1.87 8.92 -0.62
C GLU A 48 -0.59 9.01 0.20
N VAL A 49 -0.49 8.15 1.21
CA VAL A 49 0.76 7.94 1.94
C VAL A 49 1.16 6.48 1.81
N ILE A 50 2.39 6.23 1.38
CA ILE A 50 3.00 4.89 1.36
C ILE A 50 3.92 4.78 2.56
N LYS A 51 3.85 3.67 3.27
CA LYS A 51 4.70 3.36 4.40
C LYS A 51 5.46 2.07 4.13
N LEU A 52 6.77 2.14 4.18
CA LEU A 52 7.67 0.99 4.12
C LEU A 52 8.25 0.76 5.52
N ASP A 53 7.86 -0.33 6.18
CA ASP A 53 8.47 -0.75 7.44
C ASP A 53 9.63 -1.71 7.17
N ILE A 54 10.78 -1.47 7.79
CA ILE A 54 11.88 -2.41 7.86
C ILE A 54 11.62 -3.32 9.06
N VAL A 55 11.18 -4.55 8.78
CA VAL A 55 10.79 -5.53 9.80
C VAL A 55 12.01 -6.30 10.31
N SER A 56 12.89 -6.69 9.39
CA SER A 56 14.19 -7.31 9.64
C SER A 56 15.17 -6.89 8.55
N ARG A 57 16.37 -7.47 8.50
CA ARG A 57 17.34 -7.15 7.44
C ARG A 57 16.88 -7.62 6.06
N ASP A 58 16.03 -8.62 5.98
CA ASP A 58 15.55 -9.28 4.77
C ASP A 58 14.04 -9.12 4.53
N VAL A 59 13.27 -8.67 5.54
CA VAL A 59 11.81 -8.50 5.45
C VAL A 59 11.43 -7.04 5.50
N VAL A 60 10.62 -6.63 4.52
CA VAL A 60 9.98 -5.31 4.46
C VAL A 60 8.48 -5.44 4.33
N ARG A 61 7.76 -4.52 4.96
CA ARG A 61 6.30 -4.42 4.85
C ARG A 61 5.93 -3.12 4.16
N LEU A 62 5.21 -3.23 3.04
CA LEU A 62 4.68 -2.09 2.31
C LEU A 62 3.20 -1.93 2.60
N ARG A 63 2.80 -0.73 3.02
CA ARG A 63 1.41 -0.34 3.26
C ARG A 63 1.09 0.96 2.54
N MET A 64 -0.16 1.14 2.14
CA MET A 64 -0.64 2.35 1.49
C MET A 64 -1.91 2.84 2.18
N ALA A 65 -1.98 4.14 2.44
CA ALA A 65 -3.16 4.83 2.93
C ALA A 65 -3.70 5.75 1.83
N PRO A 66 -4.80 5.37 1.12
CA PRO A 66 -5.34 6.16 0.01
C PRO A 66 -5.86 7.56 0.41
N ASN A 67 -6.23 7.72 1.68
CA ASN A 67 -6.70 8.96 2.30
C ASN A 67 -5.59 9.69 3.09
N GLY A 68 -4.35 9.22 2.97
CA GLY A 68 -3.18 9.76 3.67
C GLY A 68 -3.09 9.42 5.16
N LYS A 69 -3.99 8.58 5.69
CA LYS A 69 -4.00 8.20 7.11
C LYS A 69 -4.05 6.69 7.29
N PHE A 70 -3.07 6.14 8.01
CA PHE A 70 -3.13 4.76 8.48
C PHE A 70 -4.07 4.68 9.68
N ALA A 71 -5.10 3.84 9.60
CA ALA A 71 -5.93 3.55 10.76
C ALA A 71 -5.10 2.79 11.80
N THR A 72 -5.16 3.24 13.06
CA THR A 72 -4.62 2.45 14.17
C THR A 72 -5.50 1.23 14.37
N SER A 73 -4.93 0.02 14.28
CA SER A 73 -5.70 -1.19 14.55
C SER A 73 -6.22 -1.18 15.98
N LEU A 74 -7.45 -1.67 16.19
CA LEU A 74 -8.04 -1.78 17.53
C LEU A 74 -7.16 -2.65 18.44
N SER A 75 -6.55 -3.71 17.91
CA SER A 75 -5.63 -4.58 18.64
C SER A 75 -4.41 -3.84 19.21
N VAL A 76 -3.92 -2.82 18.51
CA VAL A 76 -2.83 -1.94 19.00
C VAL A 76 -3.35 -0.94 20.01
N LYS A 77 -4.55 -0.39 19.78
CA LYS A 77 -5.22 0.50 20.74
C LYS A 77 -5.50 -0.18 22.09
N PHE A 78 -5.78 -1.49 22.06
CA PHE A 78 -6.02 -2.31 23.25
C PHE A 78 -4.78 -3.05 23.75
N GLY A 79 -3.60 -2.84 23.16
CA GLY A 79 -2.32 -3.37 23.66
C GLY A 79 -2.08 -4.87 23.44
N PHE A 80 -2.87 -5.52 22.59
CA PHE A 80 -2.74 -6.97 22.30
C PHE A 80 -1.55 -7.29 21.39
N VAL A 81 -1.00 -6.30 20.68
CA VAL A 81 0.10 -6.49 19.71
C VAL A 81 1.14 -5.39 19.89
N LYS A 82 2.41 -5.76 20.07
CA LYS A 82 3.54 -4.83 19.89
C LYS A 82 3.76 -4.61 18.39
N GLU A 83 3.52 -3.38 17.91
CA GLU A 83 3.88 -3.00 16.54
C GLU A 83 5.41 -2.90 16.32
N ALA A 84 6.18 -2.79 17.40
CA ALA A 84 7.63 -2.69 17.36
C ALA A 84 8.28 -4.08 17.31
N LEU A 85 8.44 -4.62 16.10
CA LEU A 85 9.45 -5.66 15.84
C LEU A 85 10.84 -5.02 15.96
N ALA A 86 11.82 -5.76 16.46
CA ALA A 86 13.18 -5.24 16.68
C ALA A 86 13.74 -4.67 15.37
N ALA A 87 13.85 -3.34 15.32
CA ALA A 87 14.20 -2.61 14.11
C ALA A 87 15.59 -3.03 13.61
N ALA A 88 15.67 -3.60 12.41
CA ALA A 88 16.95 -3.75 11.73
C ALA A 88 17.50 -2.35 11.37
N ARG A 89 18.81 -2.18 11.52
CA ARG A 89 19.48 -0.96 11.05
C ARG A 89 19.38 -0.90 9.52
N PHE A 90 19.11 0.28 9.00
CA PHE A 90 19.12 0.57 7.57
C PHE A 90 19.68 1.97 7.32
N THR A 91 20.09 2.22 6.09
CA THR A 91 20.52 3.54 5.61
C THR A 91 19.68 3.96 4.42
N THR A 92 19.54 5.28 4.23
CA THR A 92 18.86 5.84 3.07
C THR A 92 19.80 6.73 2.27
N GLU A 93 19.78 6.60 0.96
CA GLU A 93 20.53 7.46 0.04
C GLU A 93 19.55 8.05 -1.00
N LYS A 94 19.35 9.36 -0.95
CA LYS A 94 18.53 10.06 -1.95
C LYS A 94 19.37 10.31 -3.20
N ARG A 95 18.84 9.93 -4.36
CA ARG A 95 19.41 10.22 -5.67
C ARG A 95 18.39 10.98 -6.52
N GLU A 96 18.78 11.38 -7.72
CA GLU A 96 17.87 12.01 -8.64
C GLU A 96 16.72 11.05 -9.01
N GLY A 97 15.50 11.43 -8.66
CA GLY A 97 14.29 10.65 -8.97
C GLY A 97 14.06 9.39 -8.13
N GLU A 98 14.93 9.07 -7.15
CA GLU A 98 14.80 7.84 -6.36
C GLU A 98 15.34 7.95 -4.92
N LEU A 99 14.92 6.99 -4.10
CA LEU A 99 15.48 6.72 -2.77
C LEU A 99 15.97 5.27 -2.73
N LEU A 100 17.23 5.07 -2.37
CA LEU A 100 17.78 3.77 -2.06
C LEU A 100 17.73 3.53 -0.55
N ILE A 101 17.23 2.38 -0.13
CA ILE A 101 17.18 1.94 1.27
C ILE A 101 17.95 0.63 1.37
N ASN A 102 19.02 0.61 2.15
CA ASN A 102 19.87 -0.57 2.34
C ASN A 102 19.78 -1.07 3.77
N THR A 103 19.57 -2.38 3.94
CA THR A 103 19.49 -3.06 5.24
C THR A 103 20.72 -3.94 5.53
N GLY A 104 21.69 -3.95 4.61
CA GLY A 104 22.81 -4.89 4.56
C GLY A 104 22.50 -6.26 3.93
N MET A 105 21.21 -6.63 3.77
CA MET A 105 20.82 -7.88 3.09
C MET A 105 19.97 -7.64 1.83
N ILE A 106 19.18 -6.58 1.80
CA ILE A 106 18.41 -6.17 0.63
C ILE A 106 18.65 -4.69 0.31
N ASP A 107 18.46 -4.35 -0.96
CA ASP A 107 18.32 -2.99 -1.43
C ASP A 107 16.89 -2.76 -1.89
N VAL A 108 16.22 -1.77 -1.29
CA VAL A 108 14.91 -1.30 -1.74
C VAL A 108 15.11 0.02 -2.48
N GLN A 109 14.81 0.02 -3.77
CA GLN A 109 14.88 1.19 -4.64
C GLN A 109 13.46 1.70 -4.90
N VAL A 110 13.20 2.93 -4.48
CA VAL A 110 11.90 3.60 -4.64
C VAL A 110 12.03 4.72 -5.67
N PHE A 111 11.32 4.61 -6.79
CA PHE A 111 11.25 5.64 -7.82
C PHE A 111 10.14 6.63 -7.48
N PHE A 112 10.43 7.93 -7.61
CA PHE A 112 9.46 8.97 -7.26
C PHE A 112 8.47 9.27 -8.37
N LYS A 113 8.90 9.21 -9.65
CA LYS A 113 8.11 9.61 -10.81
C LYS A 113 8.42 8.75 -12.05
N PRO A 114 7.47 7.93 -12.54
CA PRO A 114 6.28 7.48 -11.80
C PRO A 114 6.69 6.69 -10.55
N PHE A 115 5.77 6.51 -9.60
CA PHE A 115 6.02 5.62 -8.47
C PHE A 115 6.47 4.23 -8.95
N GLY A 116 7.52 3.71 -8.32
CA GLY A 116 8.00 2.36 -8.55
C GLY A 116 8.77 1.82 -7.36
N LEU A 117 8.80 0.51 -7.21
CA LEU A 117 9.52 -0.19 -6.17
C LEU A 117 10.27 -1.36 -6.79
N LYS A 118 11.58 -1.44 -6.55
CA LYS A 118 12.38 -2.63 -6.83
C LYS A 118 13.07 -3.09 -5.56
N ILE A 119 13.18 -4.40 -5.40
CA ILE A 119 13.95 -5.00 -4.31
C ILE A 119 14.99 -5.92 -4.92
N TYR A 120 16.21 -5.78 -4.45
CA TYR A 120 17.35 -6.62 -4.80
C TYR A 120 17.85 -7.35 -3.56
N ASN A 121 18.33 -8.58 -3.74
CA ASN A 121 19.06 -9.28 -2.69
C ASN A 121 20.52 -8.78 -2.58
N ASN A 122 21.28 -9.33 -1.64
CA ASN A 122 22.69 -9.00 -1.40
C ASN A 122 23.60 -9.20 -2.64
N ALA A 123 23.26 -10.14 -3.51
CA ALA A 123 23.96 -10.41 -4.77
C ALA A 123 23.56 -9.45 -5.91
N LYS A 124 22.81 -8.39 -5.60
CA LYS A 124 22.27 -7.41 -6.56
C LYS A 124 21.34 -8.05 -7.60
N LYS A 125 20.77 -9.22 -7.33
CA LYS A 125 19.74 -9.85 -8.16
C LYS A 125 18.39 -9.23 -7.83
N LEU A 126 17.67 -8.76 -8.85
CA LEU A 126 16.29 -8.28 -8.72
C LEU A 126 15.39 -9.44 -8.29
N ILE A 127 14.65 -9.25 -7.21
CA ILE A 127 13.73 -10.24 -6.64
C ILE A 127 12.28 -9.76 -6.63
N PHE A 128 12.05 -8.45 -6.64
CA PHE A 128 10.71 -7.86 -6.71
C PHE A 128 10.72 -6.58 -7.54
N SER A 129 9.65 -6.35 -8.31
CA SER A 129 9.46 -5.13 -9.10
C SER A 129 7.99 -4.77 -9.25
N GLN A 130 7.66 -3.54 -8.88
CA GLN A 130 6.33 -2.95 -8.91
C GLN A 130 6.43 -1.57 -9.58
N SER A 131 5.49 -1.28 -10.49
CA SER A 131 5.35 0.02 -11.16
C SER A 131 3.98 0.63 -10.86
N ALA A 132 3.83 1.94 -10.98
CA ALA A 132 2.54 2.62 -10.83
C ALA A 132 1.44 2.06 -11.76
N SER A 133 1.81 1.51 -12.92
CA SER A 133 0.89 0.92 -13.90
C SER A 133 0.36 -0.47 -13.53
N LYS A 134 1.08 -1.20 -12.67
CA LYS A 134 0.58 -2.45 -12.10
C LYS A 134 -0.22 -2.08 -10.85
N ALA A 135 -1.52 -2.35 -10.85
CA ALA A 135 -2.34 -2.05 -9.68
C ALA A 135 -1.75 -2.73 -8.44
N MET A 136 -1.39 -1.94 -7.43
CA MET A 136 -1.17 -2.47 -6.09
C MET A 136 -2.57 -2.86 -5.59
N SER A 137 -2.92 -4.15 -5.70
CA SER A 137 -4.22 -4.64 -5.24
C SER A 137 -4.32 -4.34 -3.74
N TYR A 138 -5.39 -3.66 -3.35
CA TYR A 138 -5.62 -3.22 -1.98
C TYR A 138 -5.84 -4.46 -1.09
N VAL A 139 -4.75 -4.96 -0.51
CA VAL A 139 -4.79 -6.04 0.47
C VAL A 139 -3.99 -5.54 1.66
N GLU A 140 -4.65 -5.45 2.81
CA GLU A 140 -4.17 -4.76 4.02
C GLU A 140 -2.82 -5.25 4.56
N TYR A 141 -2.25 -6.35 4.04
CA TYR A 141 -1.01 -6.95 4.54
C TYR A 141 -0.22 -7.68 3.43
N ASN A 142 0.55 -6.95 2.63
CA ASN A 142 1.58 -7.59 1.78
C ASN A 142 2.87 -7.76 2.60
N TYR A 143 3.03 -8.93 3.22
CA TYR A 143 4.33 -9.39 3.71
C TYR A 143 5.07 -10.01 2.52
N LEU A 144 6.21 -9.42 2.13
CA LEU A 144 7.10 -10.06 1.18
C LEU A 144 8.16 -10.84 1.98
N ASN A 145 7.99 -12.15 2.09
CA ASN A 145 9.05 -13.02 2.61
C ASN A 145 10.02 -13.34 1.46
N ILE A 146 11.30 -13.11 1.68
CA ILE A 146 12.34 -13.36 0.68
C ILE A 146 13.22 -14.46 1.27
N ASP A 147 12.93 -15.70 0.88
CA ASP A 147 13.79 -16.87 1.15
C ASP A 147 15.04 -16.86 0.23
#